data_AF-A0A1Y2ASZ4-F1
#
_entry.id   AF-A0A1Y2ASZ4-F1
#
_cell.length_a   1.000
_cell.length_b   1.000
_cell.length_c   1.000
_cell.angle_alpha   90.00
_cell.angle_beta   90.00
_cell.angle_gamma   90.00
#
_symmetry.space_group_name_H-M   'P 1'
#
loop_
_entity.id
_entity.type
_entity.pdbx_description
1 polymer ?
#
loop_
_entity_poly.entity_id
_entity_poly.type
_entity_poly.pdbx_seq_one_letter_code
_entity_poly.pdbx_strand_id
1 'polypeptide(L)' 'MASLYRYLQRTAHESPVIFYSLLIGISGPVMVLTVPPIRRSFGYQSPPRIPASYPVPDRPRRTVQGYEDP' A
#
# COMPACT_ATOMS: atom_id res chain seq x y z
N MET A 1 13.06 -32.79 3.07
CA MET A 1 11.75 -32.16 2.78
C MET A 1 10.54 -32.92 3.32
N ALA A 2 10.51 -34.26 3.27
CA ALA A 2 9.37 -35.03 3.79
C ALA A 2 9.08 -34.84 5.30
N SER A 3 10.09 -34.54 6.12
CA SER A 3 9.93 -34.24 7.55
C SER A 3 9.22 -32.92 7.82
N LEU A 4 9.56 -31.86 7.08
CA LEU A 4 8.96 -30.54 7.22
C LEU A 4 7.49 -30.54 6.82
N TYR A 5 7.15 -31.18 5.70
CA TYR A 5 5.76 -31.31 5.25
C TYR A 5 4.88 -32.02 6.28
N ARG A 6 5.35 -33.16 6.82
CA ARG A 6 4.64 -33.89 7.87
C ARG A 6 4.47 -33.06 9.15
N TYR A 7 5.48 -32.26 9.50
CA TYR A 7 5.39 -31.36 10.65
C TYR A 7 4.33 -30.26 10.44
N LEU A 8 4.36 -29.55 9.31
CA LEU A 8 3.37 -28.51 8.99
C LEU A 8 1.95 -29.09 8.92
N GLN A 9 1.79 -30.27 8.30
CA GLN A 9 0.52 -30.98 8.25
C GLN A 9 0.02 -31.32 9.67
N ARG A 10 0.90 -31.84 10.53
CA ARG A 10 0.56 -32.15 11.92
C ARG A 10 0.14 -30.89 12.69
N THR A 11 0.89 -29.79 12.59
CA THR A 11 0.56 -28.51 13.24
C THR A 11 -0.75 -27.93 12.72
N ALA A 12 -1.05 -28.06 11.44
CA ALA A 12 -2.32 -27.62 10.87
C ALA A 12 -3.54 -28.36 11.48
N HIS A 13 -3.38 -29.64 11.85
CA HIS A 13 -4.45 -30.43 12.45
C HIS A 13 -4.49 -30.37 13.99
N GLU A 14 -3.34 -30.41 14.67
CA GLU A 14 -3.26 -30.44 16.14
C GLU A 14 -3.43 -29.06 16.77
N SER A 15 -2.96 -27.99 16.11
CA SER A 15 -3.03 -26.61 16.60
C SER A 15 -3.45 -25.62 15.50
N PRO A 16 -4.66 -25.79 14.93
CA PRO A 16 -5.12 -25.05 13.75
C PRO A 16 -5.10 -23.53 13.97
N VAL A 17 -5.50 -23.07 15.15
CA VAL A 17 -5.57 -21.63 15.46
C VAL A 17 -4.20 -20.97 15.33
N ILE A 18 -3.15 -21.59 15.86
CA ILE A 18 -1.80 -21.02 15.82
C ILE A 18 -1.27 -21.06 14.37
N PHE A 19 -1.44 -22.19 13.71
CA PHE A 19 -0.93 -22.41 12.36
C PHE A 19 -1.53 -21.41 11.35
N TYR A 20 -2.86 -21.33 11.28
CA TYR A 20 -3.53 -20.48 10.30
C TYR A 20 -3.44 -18.99 10.67
N SER A 21 -3.45 -18.63 11.95
CA SER A 21 -3.24 -17.23 12.36
C SER A 21 -1.87 -16.71 11.92
N LEU A 22 -0.82 -17.53 12.06
CA LEU A 22 0.52 -17.17 11.61
C LEU A 22 0.59 -17.05 10.08
N LEU A 23 0.02 -18.00 9.34
CA LEU A 23 0.00 -17.96 7.88
C LEU A 23 -0.73 -16.73 7.34
N ILE A 24 -1.90 -16.42 7.89
CA ILE A 24 -2.68 -15.23 7.50
C ILE A 24 -1.95 -13.95 7.92
N GLY A 25 -1.34 -13.94 9.11
CA GLY A 25 -0.56 -12.81 9.60
C GLY A 25 0.67 -12.52 8.72
N ILE A 26 1.35 -13.56 8.24
CA ILE A 26 2.53 -13.42 7.36
C ILE A 26 2.11 -13.13 5.91
N SER A 27 0.98 -13.65 5.44
CA SER A 27 0.55 -13.42 4.05
C SER A 27 0.35 -11.94 3.74
N GLY A 28 -0.13 -11.15 4.70
CA GLY A 28 -0.27 -9.68 4.58
C GLY A 28 1.04 -8.97 4.19
N PRO A 29 2.09 -8.98 5.05
CA PRO A 29 3.39 -8.39 4.73
C PRO A 29 4.01 -8.92 3.44
N VAL A 30 3.88 -10.23 3.16
CA VAL A 30 4.36 -10.83 1.91
C VAL A 30 3.66 -10.20 0.70
N MET A 31 2.34 -10.03 0.76
CA MET A 31 1.57 -9.39 -0.30
C MET A 31 1.92 -7.91 -0.46
N VAL A 32 2.17 -7.18 0.63
CA VAL A 32 2.60 -5.76 0.56
C VAL A 32 3.91 -5.61 -0.21
N LEU A 33 4.83 -6.56 -0.09
CA LEU A 33 6.11 -6.51 -0.80
C LEU A 33 6.01 -7.03 -2.25
N THR A 34 5.20 -8.06 -2.49
CA THR A 34 5.15 -8.76 -3.78
C THR A 34 4.11 -8.21 -4.76
N VAL A 35 2.95 -7.76 -4.28
CA VAL A 35 1.83 -7.34 -5.14
C VAL A 35 2.09 -5.99 -5.84
N PRO A 36 2.65 -4.94 -5.20
CA PRO A 36 2.88 -3.67 -5.87
C PRO A 36 3.78 -3.72 -7.12
N PRO A 37 4.94 -4.41 -7.14
CA PRO A 37 5.74 -4.50 -8.36
C PRO A 37 5.00 -5.24 -9.49
N ILE A 38 4.27 -6.32 -9.17
CA ILE A 38 3.45 -7.07 -10.12
C ILE A 38 2.33 -6.19 -10.70
N ARG A 39 1.66 -5.40 -9.86
CA ARG A 39 0.64 -4.46 -10.33
C ARG A 39 1.23 -3.40 -11.27
N ARG A 40 2.40 -2.84 -10.92
CA ARG A 40 3.09 -1.86 -11.77
C ARG A 40 3.51 -2.45 -13.12
N SER A 41 3.92 -3.72 -13.18
CA SER A 41 4.22 -4.37 -14.47
C SER A 41 3.00 -4.57 -15.35
N PHE A 42 1.79 -4.64 -14.78
CA PHE A 42 0.52 -4.65 -15.52
C PHE A 42 0.00 -3.24 -15.87
N GLY A 43 0.83 -2.19 -15.71
CA GLY A 43 0.47 -0.82 -16.08
C GLY A 43 -0.31 -0.06 -15.01
N TYR A 44 -0.48 -0.61 -13.81
CA TYR A 44 -1.06 0.14 -12.70
C TYR A 44 -0.13 1.28 -12.27
N GLN A 45 -0.63 2.51 -12.32
CA GLN A 45 0.04 3.70 -11.80
C GLN A 45 -0.66 4.20 -10.55
N SER A 46 0.11 4.57 -9.53
CA SER A 46 -0.45 5.16 -8.32
C SER A 46 -1.04 6.54 -8.64
N PRO A 47 -2.23 6.89 -8.11
CA PRO A 47 -2.79 8.21 -8.30
C PRO A 47 -1.87 9.29 -7.68
N PRO A 48 -1.85 10.51 -8.24
CA PRO A 48 -1.12 11.61 -7.67
C PRO A 48 -1.68 11.96 -6.28
N ARG A 49 -0.83 12.56 -5.43
CA ARG A 49 -1.24 13.01 -4.10
C ARG A 49 -2.28 14.13 -4.22
N ILE A 50 -3.36 13.98 -3.46
CA ILE A 50 -4.43 14.98 -3.36
C ILE A 50 -3.88 16.22 -2.61
N PRO A 51 -4.19 17.46 -3.03
CA PRO A 51 -3.76 18.65 -2.31
C PRO A 51 -4.33 18.66 -0.89
N ALA A 52 -3.45 18.77 0.10
CA ALA A 52 -3.85 18.89 1.52
C ALA A 52 -4.12 20.35 1.94
N SER A 53 -3.75 21.30 1.09
CA SER A 53 -3.85 22.74 1.34
C SER A 53 -4.18 23.47 0.05
N TYR A 54 -4.49 24.76 0.17
CA TYR A 54 -4.67 25.62 -0.99
C TYR A 54 -3.39 25.62 -1.84
N PRO A 55 -3.47 25.31 -3.15
CA PRO A 55 -2.30 25.23 -4.01
C PRO A 55 -1.78 26.63 -4.31
N VAL A 56 -0.90 27.15 -3.46
CA VAL A 56 -0.23 28.43 -3.68
C VAL A 56 0.78 28.24 -4.82
N PRO A 57 0.66 29.01 -5.92
CA PRO A 57 1.62 28.94 -7.00
C PRO A 57 3.00 29.41 -6.54
N ASP A 58 4.05 28.67 -6.88
CA ASP A 58 5.44 29.07 -6.63
C ASP A 58 5.88 30.12 -7.68
N ARG A 59 5.35 31.33 -7.54
CA ARG A 59 5.69 32.46 -8.41
C ARG A 59 5.66 33.78 -7.65
N PRO A 60 6.43 34.80 -8.10
CA PRO A 60 6.34 36.14 -7.56
C PRO A 60 4.94 36.75 -7.72
N ARG A 61 4.61 37.69 -6.83
CA ARG A 61 3.37 38.47 -6.92
C ARG A 61 3.33 39.23 -8.24
N ARG A 62 2.16 39.25 -8.87
CA ARG A 62 1.85 40.07 -10.05
C ARG A 62 0.83 41.13 -9.63
N THR A 63 1.05 42.37 -10.04
CA THR A 63 0.07 43.44 -9.89
C THR A 63 -1.19 43.11 -10.70
N VAL A 64 -2.35 43.23 -10.06
CA VAL A 64 -3.68 42.99 -10.65
C VAL A 64 -4.47 44.29 -10.64
N GLN A 65 -5.40 44.45 -11.59
CA GLN A 65 -6.29 45.61 -11.69
C GLN A 65 -7.75 45.16 -11.92
N GLY A 66 -8.73 46.00 -11.58
CA GLY A 66 -10.15 45.82 -11.97
C GLY A 66 -11.18 45.73 -10.84
N TYR A 67 -10.77 45.88 -9.58
CA TYR A 67 -11.65 45.86 -8.39
C TYR A 67 -11.17 46.88 -7.34
N GLU A 68 -10.61 47.99 -7.80
CA GLU A 68 -10.21 49.11 -6.94
C GLU A 68 -11.44 49.81 -6.34
N ASP A 69 -11.31 50.26 -5.09
CA ASP A 69 -12.35 51.08 -4.45
C ASP A 69 -12.52 52.42 -5.21
N PRO A 70 -13.76 52.96 -5.25
CA PRO A 70 -14.04 54.24 -5.92
C PRO A 70 -13.40 55.45 -5.25
#